data_AF-A0A3E5HS43-F1
#
_entry.id   AF-A0A3E5HS43-F1
#
_cell.length_a   1.000
_cell.length_b   1.000
_cell.length_c   1.000
_cell.angle_alpha   90.00
_cell.angle_beta   90.00
_cell.angle_gamma   90.00
#
_symmetry.space_group_name_H-M   'P 1'
#
loop_
_entity.id
_entity.type
_entity.pdbx_description
1 polymer ?
#
loop_
_entity_poly.entity_id
_entity_poly.type
_entity_poly.pdbx_seq_one_letter_code
_entity_poly.pdbx_strand_id
1 'polypeptide(L)'
;MFVVRKLIEQLMKFGLVGVIAFIIDWGILNLLVGVFRMHNVLAATISFVISLIFNYIASMKLVFKHRDDMARWMEILIFVVGAVIGLFMNDAIIWISTYGMNHDAYVSQSTEYLIRTNVGKLIATAVVMVWNFLTRKWLLDDTHTNAMNRLRKADNRLTPEELEAKWQNSFSHRLGVWSLEHTPNGWPK
;
A
#
# COMPACT_ATOMS: atom_id res chain seq x y z
N MET A 1 -12.89 21.76 -15.43
CA MET A 1 -13.87 21.03 -14.59
C MET A 1 -13.93 19.52 -14.87
N PHE A 2 -13.82 19.08 -16.14
CA PHE A 2 -13.94 17.66 -16.54
C PHE A 2 -12.79 16.75 -16.05
N VAL A 3 -11.54 17.23 -16.09
CA VAL A 3 -10.35 16.47 -15.64
C VAL A 3 -10.38 16.19 -14.13
N VAL A 4 -10.78 17.18 -13.33
CA VAL A 4 -10.87 17.06 -11.86
C VAL A 4 -11.94 16.04 -11.47
N ARG A 5 -13.10 16.02 -12.14
CA ARG A 5 -14.15 15.01 -11.90
C ARG A 5 -13.65 13.59 -12.19
N LYS A 6 -12.93 13.40 -13.28
CA LYS A 6 -12.38 12.10 -13.68
C LYS A 6 -11.31 11.59 -12.69
N LEU A 7 -10.48 12.49 -12.17
CA LEU A 7 -9.49 12.18 -11.13
C LEU A 7 -10.13 11.82 -9.79
N ILE A 8 -11.15 12.57 -9.37
CA ILE A 8 -11.90 12.27 -8.14
C ILE A 8 -12.61 10.92 -8.27
N GLU A 9 -13.20 10.62 -9.43
CA GLU A 9 -13.84 9.34 -9.69
C GLU A 9 -12.84 8.16 -9.65
N GLN A 10 -11.63 8.34 -10.20
CA GLN A 10 -10.56 7.34 -10.09
C GLN A 10 -10.07 7.16 -8.66
N LEU A 11 -9.89 8.26 -7.92
CA LEU A 11 -9.48 8.21 -6.51
C LEU A 11 -10.55 7.54 -5.64
N MET A 12 -11.83 7.82 -5.88
CA MET A 12 -12.94 7.16 -5.20
C MET A 12 -13.00 5.66 -5.51
N LYS A 13 -12.80 5.26 -6.77
CA LYS A 13 -12.74 3.83 -7.15
C LYS A 13 -11.57 3.13 -6.48
N PHE A 14 -10.39 3.76 -6.41
CA PHE A 14 -9.23 3.21 -5.73
C PHE A 14 -9.44 3.11 -4.22
N GLY A 15 -9.99 4.17 -3.60
CA GLY A 15 -10.34 4.17 -2.18
C GLY A 15 -11.37 3.10 -1.82
N LEU A 16 -12.39 2.92 -2.66
CA LEU A 16 -13.43 1.89 -2.47
C LEU A 16 -12.83 0.47 -2.53
N VAL A 17 -11.95 0.19 -3.49
CA VAL A 17 -11.24 -1.10 -3.59
C VAL A 17 -10.43 -1.37 -2.34
N GLY A 18 -9.71 -0.36 -1.83
CA GLY A 18 -8.94 -0.48 -0.59
C GLY A 18 -9.81 -0.79 0.62
N VAL A 19 -10.98 -0.15 0.74
CA VAL A 19 -11.95 -0.43 1.81
C VAL A 19 -12.48 -1.87 1.72
N ILE A 20 -12.81 -2.34 0.51
CA ILE A 20 -13.28 -3.72 0.31
C ILE A 20 -12.17 -4.72 0.68
N ALA A 21 -10.93 -4.46 0.25
CA ALA A 21 -9.79 -5.30 0.61
C ALA A 21 -9.58 -5.35 2.13
N PHE A 22 -9.73 -4.23 2.83
CA PHE A 22 -9.67 -4.18 4.29
C PHE A 22 -10.78 -5.02 4.94
N ILE A 23 -12.02 -4.92 4.44
CA ILE A 23 -13.15 -5.73 4.95
C ILE A 23 -12.89 -7.22 4.73
N ILE A 24 -12.33 -7.61 3.59
CA ILE A 24 -11.94 -8.99 3.29
C ILE A 24 -10.88 -9.47 4.28
N ASP A 25 -9.84 -8.68 4.51
CA ASP A 25 -8.76 -9.01 5.45
C ASP A 25 -9.30 -9.21 6.87
N TRP A 26 -10.07 -8.24 7.35
CA TRP A 26 -10.65 -8.27 8.68
C TRP A 26 -11.66 -9.43 8.85
N GLY A 27 -12.48 -9.69 7.82
CA GLY A 27 -13.45 -10.77 7.81
C GLY A 27 -12.79 -12.16 7.82
N ILE A 28 -11.77 -12.38 6.97
CA ILE A 28 -11.04 -13.65 6.92
C ILE A 28 -10.29 -13.89 8.23
N LEU A 29 -9.65 -12.86 8.80
CA LEU A 29 -8.98 -12.98 10.10
C LEU A 29 -9.96 -13.46 11.17
N ASN A 30 -11.11 -12.80 11.32
CA ASN A 30 -12.10 -13.15 12.34
C ASN A 30 -12.74 -14.52 12.08
N LEU A 31 -12.90 -14.92 10.82
CA LEU A 31 -13.35 -16.27 10.47
C LEU A 31 -12.34 -17.33 10.89
N LEU A 32 -11.06 -17.15 10.54
CA LEU A 32 -9.98 -18.09 10.85
C LEU A 32 -9.72 -18.20 12.37
N VAL A 33 -9.70 -17.07 13.06
CA VAL A 33 -9.45 -17.03 14.51
C VAL A 33 -10.69 -17.47 15.29
N GLY A 34 -11.86 -16.93 14.97
CA GLY A 34 -13.09 -17.18 15.72
C GLY A 34 -13.73 -18.54 15.47
N VAL A 35 -13.83 -18.96 14.20
CA VAL A 35 -14.50 -20.22 13.81
C VAL A 35 -13.51 -21.37 13.73
N PHE A 36 -12.40 -21.18 13.04
CA PHE A 36 -11.40 -22.24 12.85
C PHE A 36 -10.37 -22.34 13.99
N ARG A 37 -10.48 -21.49 15.03
CA ARG A 37 -9.61 -21.48 16.22
C ARG A 37 -8.11 -21.40 15.86
N MET A 38 -7.80 -20.78 14.73
CA MET A 38 -6.43 -20.66 14.22
C MET A 38 -5.63 -19.65 15.05
N HIS A 39 -4.32 -19.89 15.15
CA HIS A 39 -3.40 -18.92 15.74
C HIS A 39 -3.47 -17.58 14.99
N ASN A 40 -3.63 -16.48 15.71
CA ASN A 40 -3.89 -15.16 15.15
C ASN A 40 -2.85 -14.67 14.14
N VAL A 41 -1.55 -14.90 14.39
CA VAL A 41 -0.49 -14.50 13.45
C VAL A 41 -0.66 -15.22 12.12
N LEU A 42 -0.82 -16.55 12.13
CA LEU A 42 -1.02 -17.34 10.91
C LEU A 42 -2.31 -16.93 10.18
N ALA A 43 -3.40 -16.73 10.93
CA ALA A 43 -4.65 -16.25 10.38
C ALA A 43 -4.52 -14.86 9.75
N ALA A 44 -3.77 -13.95 10.38
CA ALA A 44 -3.49 -12.62 9.88
C ALA A 44 -2.61 -12.63 8.63
N THR A 45 -1.62 -13.52 8.56
CA THR A 45 -0.81 -13.74 7.36
C THR A 45 -1.70 -14.17 6.19
N ILE A 46 -2.54 -15.20 6.40
CA ILE A 46 -3.43 -15.74 5.36
C ILE A 46 -4.43 -14.67 4.90
N SER A 47 -5.06 -13.98 5.85
CA SER A 47 -6.05 -12.95 5.53
C SER A 47 -5.44 -11.77 4.78
N PHE A 48 -4.23 -11.35 5.17
CA PHE A 48 -3.50 -10.26 4.53
C PHE A 48 -3.12 -10.63 3.09
N VAL A 49 -2.60 -11.84 2.86
CA VAL A 49 -2.22 -12.30 1.52
C VAL A 49 -3.44 -12.38 0.59
N ILE A 50 -4.56 -12.94 1.06
CA ILE A 50 -5.79 -13.01 0.26
C ILE A 50 -6.30 -11.61 -0.09
N SER A 51 -6.33 -10.71 0.89
CA SER A 51 -6.72 -9.32 0.69
C SER A 51 -5.79 -8.58 -0.29
N LEU A 52 -4.48 -8.80 -0.18
CA LEU A 52 -3.48 -8.22 -1.07
C LEU A 52 -3.67 -8.66 -2.52
N ILE A 53 -3.93 -9.95 -2.75
CA ILE A 53 -4.21 -10.49 -4.09
C ILE A 53 -5.47 -9.85 -4.67
N PHE A 54 -6.55 -9.78 -3.88
CA PHE A 54 -7.78 -9.10 -4.31
C PHE A 54 -7.52 -7.64 -4.67
N ASN A 55 -6.82 -6.91 -3.80
CA ASN A 55 -6.50 -5.50 -3.98
C ASN A 55 -5.68 -5.27 -5.26
N TYR A 56 -4.71 -6.14 -5.53
CA TYR A 56 -3.91 -6.09 -6.77
C TYR A 56 -4.78 -6.31 -8.01
N ILE A 57 -5.58 -7.39 -8.04
CA ILE A 57 -6.44 -7.71 -9.20
C ILE A 57 -7.45 -6.58 -9.47
N ALA A 58 -8.09 -6.06 -8.41
CA ALA A 58 -9.06 -4.99 -8.51
C ALA A 58 -8.43 -3.66 -8.95
N SER A 59 -7.27 -3.32 -8.39
CA SER A 59 -6.51 -2.12 -8.80
C SER A 59 -6.07 -2.21 -10.26
N MET A 60 -5.60 -3.37 -10.71
CA MET A 60 -5.19 -3.61 -12.10
C MET A 60 -6.35 -3.48 -13.08
N LYS A 61 -7.54 -4.00 -12.74
CA LYS A 61 -8.74 -3.93 -13.58
C LYS A 61 -9.39 -2.54 -13.65
N LEU A 62 -9.30 -1.75 -12.57
CA LEU A 62 -10.06 -0.51 -12.43
C LEU A 62 -9.24 0.77 -12.64
N VAL A 63 -7.93 0.74 -12.39
CA VAL A 63 -7.13 1.97 -12.23
C VAL A 63 -5.98 2.08 -13.23
N PHE A 64 -5.47 0.98 -13.77
CA PHE A 64 -4.37 1.06 -14.73
C PHE A 64 -4.82 1.54 -16.11
N LYS A 65 -4.78 2.87 -16.29
CA LYS A 65 -4.37 3.49 -17.54
C LYS A 65 -2.86 3.69 -17.46
N HIS A 66 -2.12 3.20 -18.46
CA HIS A 66 -0.67 3.34 -18.58
C HIS A 66 -0.15 4.72 -18.17
N ARG A 67 0.87 4.71 -17.31
CA ARG A 67 1.81 5.81 -17.16
C ARG A 67 3.02 5.47 -18.05
N ASP A 68 3.40 6.40 -18.93
CA ASP A 68 4.49 6.20 -19.90
C ASP A 68 5.88 6.55 -19.31
N ASP A 69 5.97 6.88 -18.02
CA ASP A 69 7.16 7.44 -17.36
C ASP A 69 7.97 6.43 -16.51
N MET A 70 7.51 5.17 -16.37
CA MET A 70 8.23 4.11 -15.65
C MET A 70 7.90 2.72 -16.20
N ALA A 71 8.90 1.82 -16.24
CA ALA A 71 8.66 0.46 -16.74
C ALA A 71 7.77 -0.34 -15.77
N ARG A 72 6.79 -1.07 -16.33
CA ARG A 72 5.77 -1.80 -15.55
C ARG A 72 6.32 -2.83 -14.57
N TRP A 73 7.45 -3.46 -14.88
CA TRP A 73 8.06 -4.48 -14.01
C TRP A 73 8.57 -3.86 -12.70
N MET A 74 9.06 -2.63 -12.74
CA MET A 74 9.57 -1.93 -11.57
C MET A 74 8.43 -1.52 -10.63
N GLU A 75 7.33 -1.01 -11.17
CA GLU A 75 6.15 -0.69 -10.36
C GLU A 75 5.61 -1.93 -9.61
N ILE A 76 5.57 -3.08 -10.31
CA ILE A 76 5.17 -4.36 -9.72
C ILE A 76 6.18 -4.79 -8.65
N LEU A 77 7.48 -4.65 -8.91
CA LEU A 77 8.52 -5.00 -7.95
C LEU A 77 8.42 -4.15 -6.68
N ILE A 78 8.27 -2.84 -6.81
CA ILE A 78 8.08 -1.91 -5.69
C ILE A 78 6.83 -2.30 -4.88
N PHE A 79 5.74 -2.63 -5.57
CA PHE A 79 4.51 -3.08 -4.92
C PHE A 79 4.69 -4.38 -4.14
N VAL A 80 5.31 -5.40 -4.76
CA VAL A 80 5.51 -6.72 -4.15
C VAL A 80 6.46 -6.63 -2.96
N VAL A 81 7.61 -5.95 -3.11
CA VAL A 81 8.58 -5.77 -2.01
C VAL A 81 7.94 -4.98 -0.87
N GLY A 82 7.22 -3.90 -1.20
CA GLY A 82 6.48 -3.10 -0.21
C GLY A 82 5.44 -3.95 0.55
N ALA A 83 4.72 -4.83 -0.15
CA ALA A 83 3.73 -5.71 0.45
C ALA A 83 4.35 -6.80 1.33
N VAL A 84 5.51 -7.35 0.97
CA VAL A 84 6.25 -8.31 1.81
C VAL A 84 6.69 -7.66 3.13
N ILE A 85 7.23 -6.45 3.08
CA ILE A 85 7.59 -5.69 4.28
C ILE A 85 6.32 -5.36 5.10
N GLY A 86 5.24 -4.98 4.41
CA GLY A 86 3.91 -4.79 4.99
C GLY A 86 3.42 -6.01 5.78
N LEU A 87 3.59 -7.21 5.21
CA LEU A 87 3.22 -8.47 5.85
C LEU A 87 4.02 -8.70 7.14
N PHE A 88 5.34 -8.52 7.11
CA PHE A 88 6.17 -8.68 8.31
C PHE A 88 5.79 -7.69 9.42
N MET A 89 5.50 -6.44 9.07
CA MET A 89 4.99 -5.47 10.05
C MET A 89 3.62 -5.88 10.61
N ASN A 90 2.74 -6.41 9.75
CA ASN A 90 1.43 -6.90 10.18
C ASN A 90 1.58 -8.00 11.23
N ASP A 91 2.34 -9.03 10.90
CA ASP A 91 2.54 -10.20 11.75
C ASP A 91 3.23 -9.82 13.07
N ALA A 92 4.24 -8.95 13.02
CA ALA A 92 4.92 -8.44 14.21
C ALA A 92 3.96 -7.70 15.15
N ILE A 93 3.10 -6.83 14.63
CA ILE A 93 2.15 -6.06 15.44
C ILE A 93 1.06 -6.96 16.03
N ILE A 94 0.55 -7.93 15.28
CA ILE A 94 -0.42 -8.93 15.79
C ILE A 94 0.19 -9.79 16.89
N TRP A 95 1.44 -10.24 16.68
CA TRP A 95 2.15 -11.01 17.68
C TRP A 95 2.35 -10.20 18.97
N ILE A 96 2.81 -8.95 18.86
CA ILE A 96 2.97 -8.04 20.00
C ILE A 96 1.63 -7.77 20.70
N SER A 97 0.52 -7.61 19.95
CA SER A 97 -0.77 -7.26 20.54
C SER A 97 -1.29 -8.35 21.49
N THR A 98 -0.91 -9.60 21.25
CA THR A 98 -1.26 -10.78 22.07
C THR A 98 -0.10 -11.30 22.92
N TYR A 99 1.03 -10.59 22.93
CA TYR A 99 2.17 -10.92 23.75
C TYR A 99 1.82 -10.90 25.25
N GLY A 100 2.33 -11.89 25.99
CA GLY A 100 2.06 -12.07 27.42
C GLY A 100 0.75 -12.81 27.75
N MET A 101 -0.04 -13.21 26.75
CA MET A 101 -1.14 -14.16 26.97
C MET A 101 -0.59 -15.59 27.13
N ASN A 102 -1.32 -16.45 27.83
CA ASN A 102 -0.98 -17.88 27.89
C ASN A 102 -0.83 -18.43 26.47
N HIS A 103 0.16 -19.32 26.26
CA HIS A 103 0.40 -19.89 24.93
C HIS A 103 -0.85 -20.59 24.38
N ASP A 104 -1.72 -21.13 25.24
CA ASP A 104 -2.97 -21.79 24.84
C ASP A 104 -4.15 -20.81 24.67
N ALA A 105 -3.92 -19.50 24.74
CA ALA A 105 -4.98 -18.49 24.58
C ALA A 105 -5.64 -18.54 23.19
N TYR A 106 -4.93 -19.02 22.17
CA TYR A 106 -5.52 -19.29 20.85
C TYR A 106 -6.45 -20.52 20.85
N VAL A 107 -6.36 -21.41 21.86
CA VAL A 107 -7.25 -22.56 22.02
C VAL A 107 -8.53 -22.11 22.73
N SER A 108 -8.38 -21.37 23.84
CA SER A 108 -9.53 -20.88 24.61
C SER A 108 -10.27 -19.76 23.90
N GLN A 109 -9.59 -18.98 23.03
CA GLN A 109 -10.16 -17.88 22.25
C GLN A 109 -11.06 -16.98 23.10
N SER A 110 -10.54 -16.60 24.27
CA SER A 110 -11.25 -15.72 25.18
C SER A 110 -11.61 -14.41 24.45
N THR A 111 -12.66 -13.74 24.91
CA THR A 111 -13.05 -12.42 24.39
C THR A 111 -11.86 -11.45 24.38
N GLU A 112 -10.97 -11.55 25.38
CA GLU A 112 -9.75 -10.75 25.43
C GLU A 112 -8.79 -11.06 24.25
N TYR A 113 -8.57 -12.33 23.91
CA TYR A 113 -7.71 -12.72 22.79
C TYR A 113 -8.24 -12.17 21.46
N LEU A 114 -9.55 -12.27 21.24
CA LEU A 114 -10.22 -11.74 20.06
C LEU A 114 -10.11 -10.21 19.98
N ILE A 115 -10.35 -9.51 21.09
CA ILE A 115 -10.25 -8.05 21.14
C ILE A 115 -8.81 -7.61 20.88
N ARG A 116 -7.82 -8.19 21.57
CA ARG A 116 -6.40 -7.84 21.40
C ARG A 116 -5.88 -8.14 19.99
N THR A 117 -6.34 -9.24 19.38
CA THR A 117 -6.04 -9.57 17.98
C THR A 117 -6.64 -8.52 17.03
N ASN A 118 -7.91 -8.15 17.21
CA ASN A 118 -8.58 -7.17 16.37
C ASN A 118 -8.00 -5.76 16.51
N VAL A 119 -7.71 -5.32 17.73
CA VAL A 119 -7.03 -4.03 17.99
C VAL A 119 -5.65 -4.04 17.35
N GLY A 120 -4.88 -5.13 17.52
CA GLY A 120 -3.61 -5.33 16.83
C GLY A 120 -3.75 -5.21 15.32
N LYS A 121 -4.80 -5.81 14.73
CA LYS A 121 -5.05 -5.77 13.29
C LYS A 121 -5.34 -4.36 12.79
N LEU A 122 -6.11 -3.58 13.53
CA LEU A 122 -6.39 -2.18 13.17
C LEU A 122 -5.12 -1.34 13.20
N ILE A 123 -4.30 -1.48 14.24
CA ILE A 123 -3.00 -0.78 14.36
C ILE A 123 -2.06 -1.21 13.22
N ALA A 124 -1.93 -2.53 13.01
CA ALA A 124 -1.13 -3.09 11.93
C ALA A 124 -1.54 -2.53 10.57
N THR A 125 -2.85 -2.48 10.29
CA THR A 125 -3.39 -1.94 9.04
C THR A 125 -3.01 -0.47 8.87
N ALA A 126 -3.14 0.35 9.92
CA ALA A 126 -2.78 1.76 9.86
C ALA A 126 -1.28 1.95 9.60
N VAL A 127 -0.42 1.19 10.30
CA VAL A 127 1.04 1.24 10.11
C VAL A 127 1.42 0.82 8.69
N VAL A 128 0.88 -0.30 8.20
CA VAL A 128 1.15 -0.79 6.84
C VAL A 128 0.63 0.19 5.79
N MET A 129 -0.51 0.85 6.02
CA MET A 129 -1.04 1.88 5.14
C MET A 129 -0.10 3.10 5.06
N VAL A 130 0.43 3.56 6.20
CA VAL A 130 1.42 4.65 6.24
C VAL A 130 2.70 4.24 5.52
N TRP A 131 3.20 3.02 5.76
CA TRP A 131 4.37 2.49 5.03
C TRP A 131 4.16 2.45 3.51
N ASN A 132 3.03 1.90 3.07
CA ASN A 132 2.67 1.82 1.66
C ASN A 132 2.54 3.21 1.04
N PHE A 133 2.02 4.19 1.78
CA PHE A 133 1.93 5.58 1.32
C PHE A 133 3.32 6.22 1.19
N LEU A 134 4.17 6.11 2.21
CA LEU A 134 5.50 6.72 2.21
C LEU A 134 6.40 6.14 1.12
N THR A 135 6.39 4.81 0.95
CA THR A 135 7.17 4.14 -0.10
C THR A 135 6.72 4.55 -1.49
N ARG A 136 5.42 4.54 -1.77
CA ARG A 136 4.88 5.03 -3.05
C ARG A 136 5.22 6.50 -3.29
N LYS A 137 5.07 7.33 -2.27
CA LYS A 137 5.38 8.75 -2.36
C LYS A 137 6.86 9.01 -2.66
N TRP A 138 7.75 8.24 -2.04
CA TRP A 138 9.19 8.40 -2.21
C TRP A 138 9.73 7.80 -3.51
N LEU A 139 9.15 6.68 -3.96
CA LEU A 139 9.62 5.91 -5.12
C LEU A 139 8.92 6.28 -6.43
N LEU A 140 7.64 6.71 -6.39
CA LEU A 140 6.78 6.80 -7.58
C LEU A 140 6.14 8.19 -7.81
N ASP A 141 6.15 9.10 -6.82
CA ASP A 141 5.42 10.37 -6.93
C ASP A 141 6.33 11.58 -7.21
N ASP A 142 6.42 11.92 -8.49
CA ASP A 142 7.13 13.10 -9.02
C ASP A 142 6.27 14.37 -9.02
N THR A 143 4.95 14.19 -8.90
CA THR A 143 3.94 15.25 -9.02
C THR A 143 4.05 16.27 -7.90
N HIS A 144 4.74 15.91 -6.81
CA HIS A 144 4.90 16.74 -5.62
C HIS A 144 5.60 18.07 -5.93
N THR A 145 6.55 18.10 -6.87
CA THR A 145 7.29 19.33 -7.20
C THR A 145 6.38 20.37 -7.85
N ASN A 146 5.61 19.96 -8.87
CA ASN A 146 4.70 20.85 -9.59
C ASN A 146 3.48 21.26 -8.73
N ALA A 147 2.92 20.32 -7.96
CA ALA A 147 1.78 20.59 -7.09
C ALA A 147 2.14 21.50 -5.91
N MET A 148 3.26 21.25 -5.22
CA MET A 148 3.72 22.13 -4.13
C MET A 148 4.11 23.51 -4.64
N ASN A 149 4.66 23.62 -5.85
CA ASN A 149 4.99 24.92 -6.41
C ASN A 149 3.74 25.77 -6.66
N ARG A 150 2.62 25.15 -7.03
CA ARG A 150 1.33 25.84 -7.15
C ARG A 150 0.80 26.36 -5.81
N LEU A 151 1.14 25.68 -4.70
CA LEU A 151 0.76 26.07 -3.34
C LEU A 151 1.68 27.14 -2.73
N ARG A 152 2.89 27.37 -3.28
CA ARG A 152 3.76 28.48 -2.84
C ARG A 152 3.14 29.83 -3.19
N LYS A 153 3.39 30.83 -2.33
CA LYS A 153 3.09 32.24 -2.60
C LYS A 153 3.73 32.65 -3.93
N ALA A 154 3.09 33.57 -4.64
CA ALA A 154 3.48 33.96 -6.01
C ALA A 154 4.95 34.42 -6.10
N ASP A 155 5.45 35.10 -5.08
CA ASP A 155 6.84 35.56 -4.95
C ASP A 155 7.87 34.43 -4.81
N ASN A 156 7.42 33.25 -4.38
CA ASN A 156 8.25 32.11 -4.06
C ASN A 156 8.06 30.96 -5.06
N ARG A 157 7.28 31.10 -6.13
CA ARG A 157 7.12 29.99 -7.07
C ARG A 157 8.42 29.76 -7.85
N LEU A 158 8.88 28.52 -7.89
CA LEU A 158 9.95 28.06 -8.78
C LEU A 158 9.56 28.34 -10.23
N THR A 159 10.54 28.74 -11.03
CA THR A 159 10.37 28.86 -12.48
C THR A 159 10.21 27.48 -13.12
N PRO A 160 9.70 27.37 -14.36
CA PRO A 160 9.62 26.09 -15.07
C PRO A 160 10.97 25.38 -15.18
N GLU A 161 12.04 26.13 -15.44
CA GLU A 161 13.40 25.60 -15.56
C GLU A 161 13.92 25.05 -14.21
N GLU A 162 13.68 25.77 -13.11
CA GLU A 162 14.05 25.31 -11.77
C GLU A 162 13.24 24.08 -11.33
N LEU A 163 11.97 24.01 -11.72
CA LEU A 163 11.11 22.85 -11.47
C LEU A 163 11.63 21.61 -12.20
N GLU A 164 11.99 21.76 -13.46
CA GLU A 164 12.50 20.69 -14.30
C GLU A 164 13.88 20.21 -13.79
N ALA A 165 14.79 21.14 -13.46
CA ALA A 165 16.08 20.82 -12.87
C ALA A 165 15.94 20.07 -11.52
N LYS A 166 14.96 20.46 -10.69
CA LYS A 166 14.68 19.79 -9.43
C LYS A 166 14.06 18.40 -9.64
N TRP A 167 13.23 18.24 -10.65
CA TRP A 167 12.65 16.95 -11.03
C TRP A 167 13.71 15.99 -11.61
N GLN A 168 14.59 16.46 -12.49
CA GLN A 168 15.71 15.69 -13.05
C GLN A 168 16.63 15.12 -11.97
N ASN A 169 16.86 15.88 -10.89
CA ASN A 169 17.67 15.44 -9.76
C ASN A 169 16.92 14.58 -8.74
N SER A 170 15.62 14.32 -8.92
CA SER A 170 14.83 13.51 -7.99
C SER A 170 15.20 12.02 -8.08
N PHE A 171 15.06 11.32 -6.94
CA PHE A 171 15.34 9.88 -6.90
C PHE A 171 14.40 9.09 -7.83
N SER A 172 13.13 9.45 -7.84
CA SER A 172 12.08 8.83 -8.62
C SER A 172 12.28 9.00 -10.13
N HIS A 173 12.78 10.16 -10.60
CA HIS A 173 13.20 10.32 -12.00
C HIS A 173 14.36 9.39 -12.35
N ARG A 174 15.41 9.37 -11.53
CA ARG A 174 16.58 8.49 -11.74
C ARG A 174 16.19 7.01 -11.74
N LEU A 175 15.27 6.63 -10.85
CA LEU A 175 14.72 5.28 -10.75
C LEU A 175 13.91 4.91 -12.01
N GLY A 176 13.10 5.85 -12.52
CA GLY A 176 12.33 5.67 -13.75
C GLY A 176 13.22 5.45 -14.98
N VAL A 177 14.25 6.29 -15.16
CA VAL A 177 15.23 6.13 -16.26
C VAL A 177 15.96 4.80 -16.16
N TRP A 178 16.49 4.46 -14.98
CA TRP A 178 17.18 3.19 -14.76
C TRP A 178 16.28 1.98 -15.05
N SER A 179 15.01 2.05 -14.61
CA SER A 179 13.98 1.04 -14.85
C SER A 179 13.72 0.80 -16.34
N LEU A 180 13.67 1.86 -17.15
CA LEU A 180 13.46 1.77 -18.59
C LEU A 180 14.69 1.18 -19.31
N GLU A 181 15.89 1.58 -18.91
CA GLU A 181 17.16 1.05 -19.42
C GLU A 181 17.33 -0.45 -19.13
N HIS A 182 16.91 -0.90 -17.95
CA HIS A 182 17.04 -2.29 -17.49
C HIS A 182 15.78 -3.13 -17.70
N THR A 183 14.90 -2.72 -18.64
CA THR A 183 13.67 -3.46 -18.93
C THR A 183 14.00 -4.87 -19.44
N PRO A 184 13.57 -5.95 -18.76
CA PRO A 184 13.84 -7.32 -19.19
C PRO A 184 13.18 -7.64 -20.54
N ASN A 185 13.80 -8.52 -21.34
CA ASN A 185 13.25 -8.96 -22.62
C ASN A 185 11.83 -9.52 -22.46
N GLY A 186 10.88 -9.03 -23.29
CA GLY A 186 9.47 -9.43 -23.25
C GLY A 186 8.58 -8.57 -22.35
N TRP A 187 9.15 -7.64 -21.57
CA TRP A 187 8.37 -6.63 -20.87
C TRP A 187 8.16 -5.41 -21.77
N PRO A 188 6.92 -4.91 -21.86
CA PRO A 188 6.65 -3.68 -22.58
C PRO A 188 7.26 -2.50 -21.81
N LYS A 189 8.09 -1.72 -22.54
CA LYS A 189 8.65 -0.46 -22.06
C LYS A 189 7.55 0.56 -21.82
#